data_AF-A0A948FGQ6-F1
#
_entry.id   AF-A0A948FGQ6-F1
#
_cell.length_a   1.000
_cell.length_b   1.000
_cell.length_c   1.000
_cell.angle_alpha   90.00
_cell.angle_beta   90.00
_cell.angle_gamma   90.00
#
_symmetry.space_group_name_H-M   'P 1'
#
loop_
_entity.id
_entity.type
_entity.pdbx_description
1 polymer ?
#
loop_
_entity_poly.entity_id
_entity_poly.type
_entity_poly.pdbx_seq_one_letter_code
_entity_poly.pdbx_strand_id
1 'polypeptide(L)' 'MTAPKKNTITELDKAGPSSKQEGRLRSLLDFLASVNDQHFTGYIKVNFNQGNICKVEKYEEILRKS' A
#
# COMPACT_ATOMS: atom_id res chain seq x y z
N MET A 1 -23.86 -12.65 -2.80
CA MET A 1 -23.11 -11.49 -3.34
C MET A 1 -22.27 -10.92 -2.22
N THR A 2 -20.98 -11.25 -2.16
CA THR A 2 -20.10 -10.84 -1.06
C THR A 2 -19.33 -9.59 -1.47
N ALA A 3 -19.53 -8.50 -0.72
CA ALA A 3 -18.90 -7.21 -0.97
C ALA A 3 -17.37 -7.27 -0.74
N PRO A 4 -16.57 -6.50 -1.51
CA PRO A 4 -15.13 -6.42 -1.29
C PRO A 4 -14.83 -5.70 0.04
N LYS A 5 -14.04 -6.32 0.91
CA LYS A 5 -13.53 -5.69 2.13
C LYS A 5 -12.49 -4.63 1.74
N LYS A 6 -12.87 -3.35 1.84
CA LYS A 6 -11.93 -2.22 1.75
C LYS A 6 -11.19 -2.10 3.08
N ASN A 7 -9.95 -2.59 3.12
CA ASN A 7 -9.06 -2.31 4.22
C ASN A 7 -8.37 -0.96 3.93
N THR A 8 -8.89 0.11 4.52
CA THR A 8 -8.27 1.44 4.46
C THR A 8 -7.20 1.51 5.55
N ILE A 9 -5.92 1.57 5.16
CA ILE A 9 -4.80 1.77 6.08
C ILE A 9 -4.83 3.23 6.54
N THR A 10 -5.48 3.45 7.68
CA THR A 10 -5.38 4.65 8.51
C THR A 10 -4.75 4.14 9.80
N GLU A 11 -3.84 4.89 10.43
CA GLU A 11 -3.13 4.54 11.69
C GLU A 11 -1.77 3.83 11.52
N LEU A 12 -0.76 4.61 11.12
CA LEU A 12 0.65 4.31 11.40
C LEU A 12 1.36 5.62 11.80
N ASP A 13 1.04 6.11 13.00
CA ASP A 13 1.74 7.23 13.65
C ASP A 13 2.23 6.79 15.05
N LYS A 14 3.38 6.11 15.11
CA LYS A 14 4.26 6.07 16.31
C LYS A 14 5.72 5.81 15.92
N ALA A 15 6.52 6.88 15.81
CA ALA A 15 7.87 7.03 16.40
C ALA A 15 8.74 8.09 15.68
N GLY A 16 9.34 9.01 16.48
CA GLY A 16 10.66 9.63 16.23
C GLY A 16 10.77 10.84 15.28
N PRO A 17 11.56 11.89 15.61
CA PRO A 17 11.62 13.13 14.85
C PRO A 17 12.75 13.15 13.80
N SER A 18 12.44 12.81 12.56
CA SER A 18 13.04 13.46 11.37
C SER A 18 12.06 13.30 10.21
N SER A 19 11.61 14.44 9.70
CA SER A 19 10.69 14.64 8.57
C SER A 19 9.52 13.64 8.41
N LYS A 20 8.27 14.12 8.50
CA LYS A 20 7.06 13.33 8.15
C LYS A 20 7.13 12.65 6.77
N GLN A 21 8.03 13.10 5.89
CA GLN A 21 8.28 12.55 4.56
C GLN A 21 9.12 11.26 4.61
N GLU A 22 10.16 11.19 5.45
CA GLU A 22 10.95 9.96 5.64
C GLU A 22 10.09 8.81 6.16
N GLY A 23 9.19 9.08 7.11
CA GLY A 23 8.27 8.07 7.64
C GLY A 23 7.33 7.51 6.57
N ARG A 24 6.78 8.36 5.69
CA ARG A 24 5.87 7.92 4.61
C ARG A 24 6.60 7.13 3.52
N LEU A 25 7.79 7.57 3.14
CA LEU A 25 8.62 6.84 2.18
C LEU A 25 8.99 5.46 2.75
N ARG A 26 9.39 5.41 4.03
CA ARG A 26 9.70 4.16 4.71
C ARG A 26 8.49 3.21 4.72
N SER A 27 7.32 3.71 5.08
CA SER A 27 6.08 2.91 5.08
C SER A 27 5.72 2.38 3.68
N LEU A 28 5.97 3.17 2.62
CA LEU A 28 5.78 2.68 1.25
C LEU A 28 6.76 1.56 0.90
N LEU A 29 8.04 1.72 1.27
CA LEU A 29 9.06 0.69 1.03
C LEU A 29 8.75 -0.61 1.77
N ASP A 30 8.37 -0.52 3.05
CA ASP A 30 8.01 -1.69 3.86
C ASP A 30 6.75 -2.37 3.29
N PHE A 31 5.78 -1.60 2.79
CA PHE A 31 4.62 -2.14 2.06
C PHE A 31 5.04 -2.89 0.79
N LEU A 32 5.85 -2.27 -0.07
CA LEU A 32 6.30 -2.90 -1.32
C LEU A 32 7.11 -4.19 -1.06
N ALA A 33 7.96 -4.19 -0.03
CA ALA A 33 8.68 -5.39 0.41
C ALA A 33 7.70 -6.51 0.81
N SER A 34 6.69 -6.20 1.63
CA SER A 34 5.68 -7.19 2.04
C SER A 34 4.88 -7.77 0.86
N VAL A 35 4.65 -6.97 -0.18
CA VAL A 35 3.93 -7.42 -1.39
C VAL A 35 4.80 -8.36 -2.23
N ASN A 36 6.10 -8.07 -2.33
CA ASN A 36 7.07 -8.95 -2.99
C ASN A 36 7.16 -10.32 -2.27
N ASP A 37 7.24 -10.32 -0.95
CA ASP A 37 7.33 -11.55 -0.14
C ASP A 37 6.08 -12.42 -0.23
N GLN A 38 4.92 -11.80 -0.48
CA GLN A 38 3.63 -12.51 -0.63
C GLN A 38 3.41 -13.11 -2.04
N HIS A 39 4.40 -13.04 -2.94
CA HIS A 39 4.26 -13.46 -4.35
C HIS A 39 3.01 -12.86 -5.01
N PHE A 40 2.74 -11.59 -4.73
CA PHE A 40 1.56 -10.92 -5.24
C PHE A 40 1.52 -10.89 -6.77
N THR A 41 0.35 -11.22 -7.32
CA THR A 41 0.03 -11.09 -8.74
C THR A 41 -1.05 -10.03 -8.94
N GLY A 42 -0.78 -9.07 -9.81
CA GLY A 42 -1.68 -7.95 -10.09
C GLY A 42 -0.92 -6.63 -10.16
N TYR A 43 -1.55 -5.52 -9.75
CA TYR A 43 -0.93 -4.20 -9.81
C TYR A 43 -1.19 -3.37 -8.55
N ILE A 44 -0.26 -2.43 -8.29
CA ILE A 44 -0.35 -1.46 -7.21
C ILE A 44 -0.59 -0.08 -7.84
N LYS A 45 -1.60 0.63 -7.35
CA LYS A 45 -1.89 2.00 -7.74
C LYS A 45 -1.46 2.97 -6.65
N VAL A 46 -0.53 3.86 -6.98
CA VAL A 46 -0.10 4.95 -6.10
C VAL A 46 -0.75 6.25 -6.58
N ASN A 47 -1.55 6.86 -5.72
CA ASN A 47 -2.22 8.13 -5.98
C ASN A 47 -1.44 9.27 -5.34
N PHE A 48 -1.13 10.29 -6.14
CA PHE A 48 -0.42 11.49 -5.72
C PHE A 48 -1.37 12.68 -5.69
N ASN A 49 -1.19 13.59 -4.74
CA ASN A 49 -1.83 14.90 -4.70
C ASN A 49 -0.78 15.98 -4.42
N GLN A 50 -0.66 16.97 -5.31
CA GLN A 50 0.31 18.07 -5.18
C GLN A 50 1.73 17.58 -4.83
N GLY A 51 2.20 16.53 -5.52
CA GLY A 51 3.53 15.95 -5.31
C GLY A 51 3.68 15.07 -4.07
N ASN A 52 2.64 14.88 -3.25
CA ASN A 52 2.66 14.01 -2.08
C ASN A 52 1.90 12.71 -2.35
N ILE A 53 2.42 11.58 -1.86
CA ILE A 53 1.69 10.31 -1.88
C ILE A 53 0.50 10.42 -0.92
N CYS A 54 -0.70 10.19 -1.43
CA CYS A 54 -1.93 10.23 -0.64
C CYS A 54 -2.52 8.85 -0.37
N LYS A 55 -2.47 7.95 -1.36
CA LYS A 55 -3.14 6.64 -1.24
C LYS A 55 -2.42 5.58 -2.06
N VAL A 56 -2.22 4.42 -1.46
CA VAL A 56 -1.70 3.23 -2.14
C VAL A 56 -2.79 2.16 -2.13
N GLU A 57 -3.11 1.61 -3.29
CA GLU A 57 -4.15 0.60 -3.48
C GLU A 57 -3.56 -0.65 -4.13
N LYS A 58 -3.90 -1.84 -3.62
CA LYS A 58 -3.46 -3.14 -4.12
C LYS A 58 -4.63 -3.80 -4.87
N TYR A 59 -4.42 -4.20 -6.12
CA TYR A 59 -5.40 -4.91 -6.95
C TYR A 59 -4.86 -6.27 -7.34
N GLU A 60 -5.39 -7.30 -6.70
CA GLU A 60 -4.94 -8.67 -6.88
C GLU A 60 -5.64 -9.34 -8.07
N GLU A 61 -4.85 -9.93 -8.95
CA GLU A 61 -5.32 -10.76 -10.04
C GLU A 61 -5.35 -12.21 -9.56
N ILE A 62 -6.55 -12.76 -9.41
CA ILE A 62 -6.75 -14.17 -9.11
C ILE A 62 -6.65 -14.93 -10.45
N LEU A 63 -5.52 -15.60 -10.68
CA LEU A 63 -5.40 -16.58 -11.76
C LEU A 63 -6.36 -17.74 -11.48
N ARG A 64 -7.56 -17.70 -12.05
CA ARG A 64 -8.46 -18.86 -12.04
C ARG A 64 -7.81 -19.96 -12.87
N LYS A 65 -7.45 -21.08 -12.24
CA LYS A 65 -7.10 -22.30 -12.97
C LYS A 65 -8.29 -22.66 -13.87
N SER A 66 -8.04 -22.64 -15.18
CA SER A 66 -8.99 -23.11 -16.20
C SER A 66 -9.03 -24.64 -16.22
#